data_AF-A0A967F8H6-F1
#
_entry.id   AF-A0A967F8H6-F1
#
_cell.length_a   1.000
_cell.length_b   1.000
_cell.length_c   1.000
_cell.angle_alpha   90.00
_cell.angle_beta   90.00
_cell.angle_gamma   90.00
#
_symmetry.space_group_name_H-M   'P 1'
#
loop_
_entity.id
_entity.type
_entity.pdbx_description
1 polymer ?
#
loop_
_entity_poly.entity_id
_entity_poly.type
_entity_poly.pdbx_seq_one_letter_code
_entity_poly.pdbx_strand_id
1 'polypeptide(L)'
;MALFAVTLIVFGIAMGGLRPSAESPAPDFSAVLELDLPARPGMPAAEARTAPPQGMPEEEEDSWETVTVRQGQSLDAIFRAQGFSIGLLHEILALNDETRSLKKIRPGDEFAFRRNADGTLEQMRYPLDEGRYLFVDNRDGAPRAETLERLLSTRMYEAEGSIESSLFLAGKAAGLSDAMIMKLANIFGWDIDFVLDIRAGDRFYLLYEKVYRDGDYLRDGEILAATFVNQGQKFQAIRFEADNGPQYYAPDGRH
;
A
#
# COMPACT_ATOMS: atom_id res chain seq x y z
N MET A 1 62.37 92.18 29.37
CA MET A 1 61.16 91.47 29.81
C MET A 1 60.47 90.95 28.55
N ALA A 2 60.89 89.78 28.07
CA ALA A 2 60.49 89.24 26.77
C ALA A 2 59.60 88.00 26.96
N LEU A 3 58.54 87.95 26.15
CA LEU A 3 57.47 86.97 26.10
C LEU A 3 57.98 85.60 25.62
N PHE A 4 57.63 84.52 26.32
CA PHE A 4 57.81 83.14 25.85
C PHE A 4 56.59 82.72 25.01
N ALA A 5 56.83 82.29 23.77
CA ALA A 5 55.86 81.55 22.96
C ALA A 5 56.23 80.06 22.98
N VAL A 6 55.28 79.23 23.40
CA VAL A 6 55.38 77.78 23.51
C VAL A 6 54.80 77.16 22.23
N THR A 7 55.60 76.37 21.53
CA THR A 7 55.15 75.50 20.44
C THR A 7 55.25 74.06 20.95
N LEU A 8 54.13 73.42 21.21
CA LEU A 8 54.05 72.04 21.69
C LEU A 8 53.48 71.15 20.58
N ILE A 9 54.31 70.23 20.10
CA ILE A 9 53.98 69.24 19.06
C ILE A 9 53.21 68.10 19.73
N VAL A 10 51.99 67.83 19.26
CA VAL A 10 51.18 66.69 19.72
C VAL A 10 51.51 65.47 18.85
N PHE A 11 52.03 64.42 19.45
CA PHE A 11 52.20 63.10 18.84
C PHE A 11 50.98 62.25 19.22
N GLY A 12 50.17 61.87 18.23
CA GLY A 12 48.98 61.04 18.43
C GLY A 12 49.35 59.57 18.68
N ILE A 13 48.90 59.02 19.81
CA ILE A 13 48.93 57.59 20.10
C ILE A 13 47.67 56.97 19.49
N ALA A 14 47.84 56.09 18.50
CA ALA A 14 46.77 55.30 17.91
C ALA A 14 46.36 54.16 18.87
N MET A 15 45.21 54.29 19.52
CA MET A 15 44.54 53.14 20.15
C MET A 15 43.79 52.35 19.07
N GLY A 16 44.21 51.11 18.85
CA GLY A 16 43.51 50.15 18.00
C GLY A 16 42.17 49.75 18.63
N GLY A 17 41.07 50.13 17.97
CA GLY A 17 39.75 49.60 18.27
C GLY A 17 39.59 48.19 17.68
N LEU A 18 39.27 47.22 18.53
CA LEU A 18 38.76 45.92 18.11
C LEU A 18 37.44 46.14 17.35
N ARG A 19 37.41 45.78 16.07
CA ARG A 19 36.19 45.73 15.28
C ARG A 19 35.38 44.50 15.71
N PRO A 20 34.08 44.62 16.03
CA PRO A 20 33.23 43.45 16.19
C PRO A 20 33.10 42.74 14.84
N SER A 21 33.28 41.41 14.83
CA SER A 21 32.98 40.57 13.67
C SER A 21 31.52 40.78 13.27
N ALA A 22 31.28 41.12 12.01
CA ALA A 22 29.95 41.14 11.45
C ALA A 22 29.39 39.71 11.47
N GLU A 23 28.35 39.49 12.27
CA GLU A 23 27.54 38.29 12.26
C GLU A 23 26.84 38.22 10.89
N SER A 24 27.12 37.15 10.13
CA SER A 24 26.45 36.91 8.86
C SER A 24 24.98 36.57 9.16
N PRO A 25 24.00 37.24 8.55
CA PRO A 25 22.60 36.90 8.79
C PRO A 25 22.35 35.46 8.36
N ALA A 26 21.65 34.70 9.20
CA ALA A 26 21.19 33.36 8.87
C ALA A 26 20.31 33.42 7.60
N PRO A 27 20.40 32.42 6.70
CA PRO A 27 19.55 32.37 5.52
C PRO A 27 18.06 32.37 5.93
N ASP A 28 17.32 33.32 5.39
CA ASP A 28 15.88 33.43 5.51
C ASP A 28 15.22 32.39 4.59
N PHE A 29 14.74 31.30 5.17
CA PHE A 29 14.00 30.24 4.47
C PHE A 29 12.48 30.48 4.49
N SER A 30 12.02 31.72 4.69
CA SER A 30 10.59 32.07 4.57
C SER A 30 10.08 32.12 3.12
N ALA A 31 10.90 31.68 2.14
CA ALA A 31 10.43 31.43 0.79
C ALA A 31 9.42 30.26 0.79
N VAL A 32 8.15 30.61 0.99
CA VAL A 32 7.01 29.76 0.67
C VAL A 32 7.11 29.49 -0.83
N LEU A 33 7.56 28.29 -1.18
CA LEU A 33 7.45 27.82 -2.55
C LEU A 33 5.96 27.58 -2.79
N GLU A 34 5.29 28.57 -3.36
CA GLU A 34 3.92 28.44 -3.84
C GLU A 34 3.96 27.48 -5.02
N LEU A 35 3.83 26.19 -4.71
CA LEU A 35 3.64 25.16 -5.72
C LEU A 35 2.29 25.45 -6.35
N ASP A 36 2.31 25.93 -7.58
CA ASP A 36 1.11 26.10 -8.40
C ASP A 36 0.55 24.70 -8.68
N LEU A 37 -0.28 24.22 -7.75
CA LEU A 37 -0.93 22.93 -7.86
C LEU A 37 -1.83 23.01 -9.10
N PRO A 38 -1.69 22.10 -10.08
CA PRO A 38 -2.64 22.07 -11.18
C PRO A 38 -4.05 22.00 -10.60
N ALA A 39 -4.97 22.79 -11.17
CA ALA A 39 -6.37 22.76 -10.77
C ALA A 39 -6.79 21.29 -10.67
N ARG A 40 -7.28 20.88 -9.48
CA ARG A 40 -7.86 19.54 -9.30
C ARG A 40 -8.79 19.34 -10.48
N PRO A 41 -8.56 18.33 -11.34
CA PRO A 41 -9.53 17.99 -12.36
C PRO A 41 -10.87 17.87 -11.63
N GLY A 42 -11.81 18.73 -12.00
CA GLY A 42 -13.11 18.76 -11.34
C GLY A 42 -13.62 17.33 -11.32
N MET A 43 -13.77 16.75 -10.11
CA MET A 43 -14.50 15.50 -9.98
C MET A 43 -15.82 15.74 -10.69
N PRO A 44 -16.18 14.95 -11.72
CA PRO A 44 -17.48 15.10 -12.34
C PRO A 44 -18.51 15.01 -11.21
N ALA A 45 -19.33 16.06 -11.11
CA ALA A 45 -20.47 16.09 -10.22
C ALA A 45 -21.21 14.76 -10.36
N ALA A 46 -21.44 14.09 -9.24
CA ALA A 46 -22.17 12.85 -9.15
C ALA A 46 -23.65 13.07 -9.51
N GLU A 47 -23.92 13.34 -10.79
CA GLU A 47 -25.26 13.39 -11.37
C GLU A 47 -25.19 12.92 -12.82
N ALA A 48 -25.22 11.59 -12.99
CA ALA A 48 -26.09 10.93 -13.95
C ALA A 48 -25.97 9.43 -13.75
N ARG A 49 -27.03 8.83 -13.22
CA ARG A 49 -27.34 7.43 -13.44
C ARG A 49 -27.47 7.23 -14.95
N THR A 50 -26.48 6.61 -15.57
CA THR A 50 -26.62 6.05 -16.91
C THR A 50 -26.03 4.66 -16.88
N ALA A 51 -26.96 3.70 -16.87
CA ALA A 51 -26.88 2.31 -17.30
C ALA A 51 -25.63 1.49 -16.91
N PRO A 52 -25.83 0.30 -16.29
CA PRO A 52 -24.78 -0.73 -16.28
C PRO A 52 -24.24 -0.92 -17.71
N PRO A 53 -22.93 -1.18 -17.90
CA PRO A 53 -22.39 -1.50 -19.21
C PRO A 53 -23.14 -2.72 -19.75
N GLN A 54 -24.05 -2.49 -20.69
CA GLN A 54 -24.69 -3.55 -21.45
C GLN A 54 -23.60 -4.21 -22.30
N GLY A 55 -23.12 -5.36 -21.84
CA GLY A 55 -22.05 -6.09 -22.53
C GLY A 55 -21.21 -7.02 -21.66
N MET A 56 -21.30 -6.93 -20.32
CA MET A 56 -20.86 -8.05 -19.48
C MET A 56 -22.04 -9.03 -19.39
N PRO A 57 -21.87 -10.32 -19.67
CA PRO A 57 -22.86 -11.30 -19.29
C PRO A 57 -22.95 -11.27 -17.77
N GLU A 58 -24.00 -10.61 -17.27
CA GLU A 58 -24.66 -10.89 -15.99
C GLU A 58 -25.26 -12.31 -16.10
N GLU A 59 -24.41 -13.33 -16.29
CA GLU A 59 -24.83 -14.72 -16.35
C GLU A 59 -24.17 -15.48 -15.19
N GLU A 60 -24.93 -15.53 -14.10
CA GLU A 60 -24.92 -16.58 -13.08
C GLU A 60 -23.74 -16.66 -12.09
N GLU A 61 -23.55 -15.63 -11.25
CA GLU A 61 -22.84 -15.83 -9.97
C GLU A 61 -23.61 -16.78 -9.03
N ASP A 62 -24.92 -16.97 -9.23
CA ASP A 62 -25.83 -17.71 -8.35
C ASP A 62 -25.79 -19.25 -8.47
N SER A 63 -24.87 -19.81 -9.27
CA SER A 63 -24.78 -21.27 -9.52
C SER A 63 -23.56 -21.97 -8.90
N TRP A 64 -22.67 -21.23 -8.23
CA TRP A 64 -21.44 -21.78 -7.65
C TRP A 64 -21.64 -22.21 -6.19
N GLU A 65 -21.35 -23.48 -5.90
CA GLU A 65 -21.28 -24.01 -4.54
C GLU A 65 -19.83 -23.95 -4.04
N THR A 66 -19.56 -23.11 -3.04
CA THR A 66 -18.23 -22.97 -2.43
C THR A 66 -18.07 -23.93 -1.24
N VAL A 67 -16.97 -24.69 -1.25
CA VAL A 67 -16.60 -25.64 -0.21
C VAL A 67 -15.21 -25.30 0.33
N THR A 68 -15.14 -25.01 1.63
CA THR A 68 -13.87 -24.77 2.33
C THR A 68 -13.27 -26.07 2.86
N VAL A 69 -11.99 -26.30 2.58
CA VAL A 69 -11.23 -27.47 3.05
C VAL A 69 -11.07 -27.42 4.56
N ARG A 70 -11.47 -28.50 5.25
CA ARG A 70 -11.31 -28.63 6.71
C ARG A 70 -9.99 -29.30 7.08
N GLN A 71 -9.59 -29.19 8.35
CA GLN A 71 -8.40 -29.84 8.87
C GLN A 71 -8.45 -31.37 8.63
N GLY A 72 -7.42 -31.90 7.97
CA GLY A 72 -7.31 -33.34 7.65
C GLY A 72 -8.18 -33.82 6.48
N GLN A 73 -8.91 -32.92 5.80
CA GLN A 73 -9.74 -33.26 4.65
C GLN A 73 -8.91 -33.29 3.36
N SER A 74 -9.11 -34.31 2.53
CA SER A 74 -8.49 -34.42 1.20
C SER A 74 -9.46 -34.03 0.09
N LEU A 75 -8.92 -33.72 -1.10
CA LEU A 75 -9.74 -33.39 -2.27
C LEU A 75 -10.62 -34.57 -2.70
N ASP A 76 -10.12 -35.81 -2.60
CA ASP A 76 -10.92 -37.02 -2.77
C ASP A 76 -12.13 -37.06 -1.84
N ALA A 77 -11.94 -36.72 -0.55
CA ALA A 77 -13.03 -36.72 0.41
C ALA A 77 -14.07 -35.63 0.10
N ILE A 78 -13.61 -34.46 -0.37
CA ILE A 78 -14.48 -33.37 -0.84
C ILE A 78 -15.29 -33.83 -2.05
N PHE A 79 -14.65 -34.37 -3.09
CA PHE A 79 -15.33 -34.88 -4.28
C PHE A 79 -16.39 -35.93 -3.94
N ARG A 80 -16.07 -36.90 -3.07
CA ARG A 80 -17.05 -37.90 -2.60
C ARG A 80 -18.23 -37.27 -1.85
N ALA A 81 -17.95 -36.36 -0.92
CA ALA A 81 -18.99 -35.68 -0.15
C ALA A 81 -19.90 -34.82 -1.04
N GLN A 82 -19.34 -34.27 -2.11
CA GLN A 82 -20.03 -33.49 -3.12
C GLN A 82 -20.70 -34.36 -4.20
N GLY A 83 -20.59 -35.70 -4.14
CA GLY A 83 -21.18 -36.61 -5.11
C GLY A 83 -20.49 -36.66 -6.48
N PHE A 84 -19.30 -36.09 -6.61
CA PHE A 84 -18.52 -36.10 -7.84
C PHE A 84 -17.73 -37.40 -8.03
N SER A 85 -17.50 -37.76 -9.29
CA SER A 85 -16.72 -38.95 -9.65
C SER A 85 -15.25 -38.81 -9.23
N ILE A 86 -14.74 -39.83 -8.54
CA ILE A 86 -13.32 -39.92 -8.19
C ILE A 86 -12.46 -40.23 -9.41
N GLY A 87 -13.01 -40.94 -10.41
CA GLY A 87 -12.33 -41.14 -11.69
C GLY A 87 -12.05 -39.81 -12.38
N LEU A 88 -13.05 -38.92 -12.41
CA LEU A 88 -12.92 -37.58 -12.96
C LEU A 88 -11.88 -36.75 -12.20
N LEU A 89 -11.83 -36.84 -10.86
CA LEU A 89 -10.78 -36.19 -10.09
C LEU A 89 -9.38 -36.66 -10.52
N HIS A 90 -9.18 -37.97 -10.69
CA HIS A 90 -7.88 -38.49 -11.15
C HIS A 90 -7.52 -38.01 -12.55
N GLU A 91 -8.49 -37.89 -13.46
CA GLU A 91 -8.29 -37.30 -14.79
C GLU A 91 -7.86 -35.83 -14.67
N ILE A 92 -8.57 -35.04 -13.86
CA ILE A 92 -8.24 -33.62 -13.62
C ILE A 92 -6.82 -33.48 -13.07
N LEU A 93 -6.44 -34.26 -12.04
CA LEU A 93 -5.11 -34.21 -11.42
C LEU A 93 -3.96 -34.63 -12.37
N ALA A 94 -4.29 -35.22 -13.52
CA ALA A 94 -3.33 -35.66 -14.52
C ALA A 94 -3.15 -34.67 -15.68
N LEU A 95 -3.97 -33.61 -15.78
CA LEU A 95 -3.98 -32.68 -16.92
C LEU A 95 -2.69 -31.86 -17.06
N ASN A 96 -2.21 -31.25 -15.98
CA ASN A 96 -1.04 -30.38 -15.97
C ASN A 96 -0.41 -30.29 -14.56
N ASP A 97 0.63 -29.49 -14.39
CA ASP A 97 1.33 -29.37 -13.12
C ASP A 97 0.51 -28.56 -12.08
N GLU A 98 -0.27 -27.57 -12.52
CA GLU A 98 -1.17 -26.78 -11.67
C GLU A 98 -2.27 -27.66 -11.05
N THR A 99 -2.94 -28.48 -11.85
CA THR A 99 -3.94 -29.44 -11.36
C THR A 99 -3.30 -30.51 -10.48
N ARG A 100 -2.08 -30.96 -10.77
CA ARG A 100 -1.35 -31.89 -9.89
C ARG A 100 -1.06 -31.28 -8.51
N SER A 101 -0.89 -29.96 -8.44
CA SER A 101 -0.64 -29.25 -7.18
C SER A 101 -1.81 -29.34 -6.20
N LEU A 102 -3.04 -29.60 -6.68
CA LEU A 102 -4.24 -29.80 -5.85
C LEU A 102 -4.14 -31.00 -4.89
N LYS A 103 -3.13 -31.87 -5.03
CA LYS A 103 -2.80 -32.89 -4.04
C LYS A 103 -2.29 -32.31 -2.72
N LYS A 104 -1.90 -31.04 -2.69
CA LYS A 104 -1.28 -30.34 -1.56
C LYS A 104 -2.19 -29.27 -0.94
N ILE A 105 -3.50 -29.41 -1.13
CA ILE A 105 -4.49 -28.50 -0.52
C ILE A 105 -4.31 -28.40 1.00
N ARG A 106 -4.66 -27.25 1.54
CA ARG A 106 -4.52 -26.89 2.94
C ARG A 106 -5.87 -26.57 3.55
N PRO A 107 -6.01 -26.72 4.88
CA PRO A 107 -7.19 -26.24 5.57
C PRO A 107 -7.38 -24.73 5.34
N GLY A 108 -8.60 -24.32 5.00
CA GLY A 108 -8.93 -22.94 4.64
C GLY A 108 -8.95 -22.67 3.13
N ASP A 109 -8.41 -23.55 2.29
CA ASP A 109 -8.56 -23.43 0.84
C ASP A 109 -10.03 -23.54 0.43
N GLU A 110 -10.43 -22.81 -0.61
CA GLU A 110 -11.81 -22.79 -1.10
C GLU A 110 -11.88 -23.34 -2.53
N PHE A 111 -12.80 -24.28 -2.73
CA PHE A 111 -13.16 -24.78 -4.05
C PHE A 111 -14.58 -24.32 -4.38
N ALA A 112 -14.76 -23.72 -5.56
CA ALA A 112 -16.09 -23.44 -6.07
C ALA A 112 -16.44 -24.46 -7.16
N PHE A 113 -17.62 -25.05 -7.06
CA PHE A 113 -18.10 -26.05 -8.01
C PHE A 113 -19.39 -25.60 -8.66
N ARG A 114 -19.53 -25.88 -9.97
CA ARG A 114 -20.79 -25.80 -10.69
C ARG A 114 -21.19 -27.19 -11.15
N ARG A 115 -22.49 -27.47 -11.07
CA ARG A 115 -23.07 -28.79 -11.30
C ARG A 115 -23.95 -28.75 -12.54
N ASN A 116 -23.88 -29.82 -13.32
CA ASN A 116 -24.87 -30.09 -14.35
C ASN A 116 -26.23 -30.44 -13.70
N ALA A 117 -27.31 -30.41 -14.48
CA ALA A 117 -28.65 -30.79 -14.03
C ALA A 117 -28.74 -32.25 -13.52
N ASP A 118 -27.82 -33.13 -13.94
CA ASP A 118 -27.71 -34.51 -13.49
C ASP A 118 -26.86 -34.68 -12.20
N GLY A 119 -26.36 -33.57 -11.64
CA GLY A 119 -25.53 -33.55 -10.43
C GLY A 119 -24.04 -33.80 -10.67
N THR A 120 -23.61 -34.05 -11.92
CA THR A 120 -22.19 -34.22 -12.26
C THR A 120 -21.44 -32.90 -12.22
N LEU A 121 -20.10 -32.98 -12.08
CA LEU A 121 -19.25 -31.80 -12.09
C LEU A 121 -19.24 -31.18 -13.49
N GLU A 122 -19.75 -29.95 -13.60
CA GLU A 122 -19.69 -29.18 -14.84
C GLU A 122 -18.40 -28.35 -14.87
N GLN A 123 -18.12 -27.59 -13.80
CA GLN A 123 -16.95 -26.72 -13.71
C GLN A 123 -16.43 -26.65 -12.27
N MET A 124 -15.12 -26.40 -12.12
CA MET A 124 -14.47 -26.18 -10.83
C MET A 124 -13.53 -24.97 -10.91
N ARG A 125 -13.49 -24.17 -9.84
CA ARG A 125 -12.53 -23.09 -9.64
C ARG A 125 -11.77 -23.30 -8.33
N TYR A 126 -10.47 -23.03 -8.37
CA TYR A 126 -9.58 -23.07 -7.20
C TYR A 126 -8.61 -21.88 -7.25
N PRO A 127 -8.60 -20.98 -6.26
CA PRO A 127 -7.65 -19.87 -6.21
C PRO A 127 -6.20 -20.36 -6.11
N LEU A 128 -5.34 -19.95 -7.05
CA LEU A 128 -3.90 -20.23 -6.99
C LEU A 128 -3.17 -19.15 -6.18
N ASP A 129 -3.59 -17.91 -6.38
CA ASP A 129 -3.14 -16.72 -5.66
C ASP A 129 -4.27 -15.66 -5.70
N GLU A 130 -3.97 -14.43 -5.29
CA GLU A 130 -4.98 -13.35 -5.26
C GLU A 130 -5.47 -12.94 -6.65
N GLY A 131 -4.60 -13.04 -7.66
CA GLY A 131 -4.84 -12.57 -9.03
C GLY A 131 -5.07 -13.69 -10.05
N ARG A 132 -5.04 -14.95 -9.64
CA ARG A 132 -5.22 -16.11 -10.53
C ARG A 132 -5.97 -17.24 -9.87
N TYR A 133 -6.75 -17.95 -10.69
CA TYR A 133 -7.41 -19.18 -10.30
C TYR A 133 -7.22 -20.26 -11.36
N LEU A 134 -7.15 -21.50 -10.90
CA LEU A 134 -7.26 -22.68 -11.73
C LEU A 134 -8.74 -22.87 -12.06
N PHE A 135 -9.04 -22.93 -13.35
CA PHE A 135 -10.37 -23.23 -13.87
C PHE A 135 -10.36 -24.59 -14.54
N VAL A 136 -11.34 -25.43 -14.20
CA VAL A 136 -11.56 -26.72 -14.85
C VAL A 136 -12.94 -26.72 -15.47
N ASP A 137 -13.00 -27.04 -16.75
CA ASP A 137 -14.23 -27.16 -17.54
C ASP A 137 -14.42 -28.63 -17.97
N ASN A 138 -15.59 -29.19 -17.65
CA ASN A 138 -15.98 -30.56 -17.95
C ASN A 138 -17.32 -30.65 -18.68
N ARG A 139 -17.80 -29.56 -19.32
CA ARG A 139 -19.09 -29.53 -20.03
C ARG A 139 -19.22 -30.58 -21.14
N ASP A 140 -18.11 -30.89 -21.81
CA ASP A 140 -18.07 -31.87 -22.92
C ASP A 140 -17.80 -33.32 -22.44
N GLY A 141 -17.68 -33.55 -21.13
CA GLY A 141 -17.27 -34.85 -20.57
C GLY A 141 -15.79 -35.19 -20.76
N ALA A 142 -14.98 -34.25 -21.24
CA ALA A 142 -13.53 -34.34 -21.30
C ALA A 142 -12.94 -33.13 -20.55
N PRO A 143 -12.39 -33.32 -19.33
CA PRO A 143 -11.98 -32.22 -18.49
C PRO A 143 -10.79 -31.47 -19.11
N ARG A 144 -10.86 -30.15 -19.12
CA ARG A 144 -9.77 -29.25 -19.50
C ARG A 144 -9.48 -28.31 -18.36
N ALA A 145 -8.22 -27.95 -18.19
CA ALA A 145 -7.78 -27.05 -17.12
C ALA A 145 -6.96 -25.90 -17.70
N GLU A 146 -7.23 -24.70 -17.23
CA GLU A 146 -6.49 -23.49 -17.58
C GLU A 146 -6.35 -22.58 -16.35
N THR A 147 -5.32 -21.75 -16.36
CA THR A 147 -5.17 -20.69 -15.35
C THR A 147 -5.76 -19.41 -15.91
N LEU A 148 -6.73 -18.85 -15.19
CA LEU A 148 -7.39 -17.61 -15.56
C LEU A 148 -6.99 -16.50 -14.59
N GLU A 149 -6.87 -15.29 -15.13
CA GLU A 149 -6.62 -14.10 -14.32
C GLU A 149 -7.91 -13.65 -13.61
N ARG A 150 -7.73 -13.15 -12.40
CA ARG A 150 -8.75 -12.46 -11.61
C ARG A 150 -8.29 -11.03 -11.42
N LEU A 151 -9.05 -10.10 -12.00
CA LEU A 151 -8.68 -8.70 -11.98
C LEU A 151 -8.72 -8.16 -10.55
N LEU A 152 -7.58 -7.66 -10.11
CA LEU A 152 -7.46 -6.86 -8.90
C LEU A 152 -7.46 -5.40 -9.30
N SER A 153 -8.20 -4.57 -8.58
CA SER A 153 -8.18 -3.13 -8.77
C SER A 153 -7.62 -2.46 -7.52
N THR A 154 -6.82 -1.42 -7.71
CA THR A 154 -6.32 -0.58 -6.63
C THR A 154 -7.06 0.75 -6.60
N ARG A 155 -7.25 1.29 -5.40
CA ARG A 155 -7.79 2.63 -5.18
C ARG A 155 -6.92 3.34 -4.16
N MET A 156 -6.67 4.63 -4.40
CA MET A 156 -5.89 5.47 -3.50
C MET A 156 -6.76 5.95 -2.33
N TYR A 157 -6.17 5.95 -1.14
CA TYR A 157 -6.73 6.39 0.12
C TYR A 157 -5.74 7.28 0.84
N GLU A 158 -6.28 8.20 1.64
CA GLU A 158 -5.50 9.08 2.50
C GLU A 158 -5.79 8.75 3.96
N ALA A 159 -4.78 8.92 4.81
CA ALA A 159 -4.93 8.88 6.25
C ALA A 159 -4.01 9.91 6.91
N GLU A 160 -4.49 10.52 7.99
CA GLU A 160 -3.70 11.43 8.81
C GLU A 160 -3.92 11.13 10.28
N GLY A 161 -2.93 11.44 11.10
CA GLY A 161 -3.02 11.24 12.53
C GLY A 161 -2.09 12.15 13.30
N SER A 162 -2.52 12.49 14.51
CA SER A 162 -1.70 13.20 15.50
C SER A 162 -1.33 12.25 16.62
N ILE A 163 -0.06 12.25 17.02
CA ILE A 163 0.44 11.46 18.14
C ILE A 163 -0.04 12.13 19.43
N GLU A 164 -0.70 11.34 20.28
CA GLU A 164 -0.93 11.70 21.68
C GLU A 164 -0.05 10.87 22.62
N SER A 165 0.15 9.60 22.28
CA SER A 165 0.87 8.62 23.12
C SER A 165 1.75 7.66 22.32
N SER A 166 1.26 7.12 21.20
CA SER A 166 2.04 6.25 20.33
C SER A 166 1.62 6.33 18.88
N LEU A 167 2.55 5.98 17.97
CA LEU A 167 2.25 5.82 16.54
C LEU A 167 1.14 4.80 16.32
N PHE A 168 1.17 3.70 17.07
CA PHE A 168 0.19 2.63 16.89
C PHE A 168 -1.22 3.10 17.25
N LEU A 169 -1.41 3.76 18.40
CA LEU A 169 -2.73 4.25 18.79
C LEU A 169 -3.25 5.33 17.84
N ALA A 170 -2.38 6.26 17.42
CA ALA A 170 -2.74 7.27 16.44
C ALA A 170 -3.10 6.67 15.07
N GLY A 171 -2.35 5.65 14.62
CA GLY A 171 -2.63 4.90 13.40
C GLY A 171 -3.97 4.18 13.44
N LYS A 172 -4.28 3.50 14.55
CA LYS A 172 -5.58 2.85 14.74
C LYS A 172 -6.73 3.86 14.72
N ALA A 173 -6.56 5.01 15.38
CA ALA A 173 -7.54 6.08 15.38
C ALA A 173 -7.76 6.67 13.97
N ALA A 174 -6.71 6.71 13.15
CA ALA A 174 -6.75 7.11 11.74
C ALA A 174 -7.32 6.03 10.79
N GLY A 175 -7.79 4.89 11.32
CA GLY A 175 -8.38 3.81 10.52
C GLY A 175 -7.36 2.93 9.79
N LEU A 176 -6.07 3.02 10.14
CA LEU A 176 -5.04 2.17 9.56
C LEU A 176 -5.10 0.74 10.14
N SER A 177 -4.80 -0.24 9.28
CA SER A 177 -4.53 -1.61 9.73
C SER A 177 -3.18 -1.68 10.44
N ASP A 178 -3.00 -2.70 11.29
CA ASP A 178 -1.77 -2.92 12.03
C ASP A 178 -0.58 -3.09 11.06
N ALA A 179 -0.81 -3.77 9.92
CA ALA A 179 0.19 -3.92 8.87
C ALA A 179 0.59 -2.57 8.24
N MET A 180 -0.36 -1.68 8.00
CA MET A 180 -0.09 -0.35 7.45
C MET A 180 0.70 0.53 8.42
N ILE A 181 0.39 0.45 9.72
CA ILE A 181 1.16 1.14 10.77
C ILE A 181 2.60 0.63 10.80
N MET A 182 2.80 -0.69 10.71
CA MET A 182 4.15 -1.27 10.67
C MET A 182 4.91 -0.87 9.40
N LYS A 183 4.24 -0.80 8.24
CA LYS A 183 4.85 -0.27 7.01
C LYS A 183 5.32 1.16 7.19
N LEU A 184 4.47 2.02 7.77
CA LEU A 184 4.82 3.41 8.05
C LEU A 184 6.02 3.51 9.01
N ALA A 185 6.02 2.73 10.09
CA ALA A 185 7.13 2.69 11.04
C ALA A 185 8.44 2.24 10.37
N ASN A 186 8.39 1.25 9.48
CA ASN A 186 9.56 0.77 8.75
C ASN A 186 10.12 1.80 7.77
N ILE A 187 9.26 2.62 7.15
CA ILE A 187 9.70 3.68 6.22
C ILE A 187 10.58 4.71 6.94
N PHE A 188 10.20 5.14 8.14
CA PHE A 188 10.88 6.19 8.88
C PHE A 188 11.75 5.70 10.04
N GLY A 189 11.81 4.39 10.28
CA GLY A 189 12.51 3.82 11.43
C GLY A 189 14.03 4.00 11.42
N TRP A 190 14.61 4.40 10.29
CA TRP A 190 16.02 4.80 10.19
C TRP A 190 16.27 6.22 10.70
N ASP A 191 15.27 7.11 10.56
CA ASP A 191 15.37 8.52 10.91
C ASP A 191 14.75 8.86 12.27
N ILE A 192 13.78 8.06 12.73
CA ILE A 192 12.98 8.32 13.92
C ILE A 192 12.93 7.06 14.80
N ASP A 193 13.39 7.15 16.05
CA ASP A 193 13.13 6.11 17.03
C ASP A 193 11.70 6.28 17.58
N PHE A 194 10.77 5.45 17.10
CA PHE A 194 9.36 5.55 17.50
C PHE A 194 9.08 5.25 18.98
N VAL A 195 10.07 4.76 19.74
CA VAL A 195 9.97 4.55 21.18
C VAL A 195 10.50 5.76 21.95
N LEU A 196 11.62 6.33 21.50
CA LEU A 196 12.33 7.38 22.25
C LEU A 196 11.97 8.80 21.80
N ASP A 197 11.72 9.01 20.50
CA ASP A 197 11.67 10.34 19.89
C ASP A 197 10.26 10.88 19.69
N ILE A 198 9.23 10.04 19.76
CA ILE A 198 7.84 10.49 19.53
C ILE A 198 7.35 11.34 20.69
N ARG A 199 6.59 12.38 20.37
CA ARG A 199 5.98 13.29 21.34
C ARG A 199 4.55 13.60 20.96
N ALA A 200 3.77 13.98 21.97
CA ALA A 200 2.43 14.49 21.74
C ALA A 200 2.49 15.72 20.81
N GLY A 201 1.68 15.75 19.76
CA GLY A 201 1.66 16.80 18.74
C GLY A 201 2.44 16.48 17.46
N ASP A 202 3.23 15.41 17.44
CA ASP A 202 3.78 14.86 16.20
C ASP A 202 2.65 14.42 15.26
N ARG A 203 2.89 14.44 13.95
CA ARG A 203 1.84 14.18 12.95
C ARG A 203 2.33 13.33 11.80
N PHE A 204 1.43 12.56 11.21
CA PHE A 204 1.70 11.84 9.96
C PHE A 204 0.59 12.07 8.93
N TYR A 205 0.96 11.94 7.66
CA TYR A 205 0.07 11.96 6.50
C TYR A 205 0.49 10.84 5.54
N LEU A 206 -0.46 10.03 5.08
CA LEU A 206 -0.24 8.85 4.25
C LEU A 206 -1.13 8.92 3.02
N LEU A 207 -0.55 8.66 1.86
CA LEU A 207 -1.25 8.27 0.64
C LEU A 207 -0.92 6.80 0.39
N TYR A 208 -1.93 5.93 0.35
CA TYR A 208 -1.75 4.49 0.25
C TYR A 208 -2.82 3.86 -0.62
N GLU A 209 -2.60 2.61 -1.03
CA GLU A 209 -3.57 1.88 -1.84
C GLU A 209 -4.40 0.92 -0.99
N LYS A 210 -5.61 0.65 -1.46
CA LYS A 210 -6.39 -0.54 -1.08
C LYS A 210 -6.65 -1.38 -2.31
N VAL A 211 -6.54 -2.70 -2.15
CA VAL A 211 -6.76 -3.69 -3.20
C VAL A 211 -8.18 -4.22 -3.09
N TYR A 212 -8.87 -4.28 -4.22
CA TYR A 212 -10.23 -4.76 -4.37
C TYR A 212 -10.29 -5.91 -5.36
N ARG A 213 -11.18 -6.85 -5.09
CA ARG A 213 -11.44 -8.03 -5.93
C ARG A 213 -12.94 -8.13 -6.15
N ASP A 214 -13.36 -8.12 -7.42
CA ASP A 214 -14.77 -8.13 -7.81
C ASP A 214 -15.59 -6.99 -7.14
N GLY A 215 -14.93 -5.86 -6.90
CA GLY A 215 -15.53 -4.69 -6.25
C GLY A 215 -15.45 -4.69 -4.72
N ASP A 216 -15.17 -5.83 -4.09
CA ASP A 216 -15.05 -5.97 -2.63
C ASP A 216 -13.63 -5.68 -2.14
N TYR A 217 -13.54 -5.07 -0.96
CA TYR A 217 -12.24 -4.82 -0.32
C TYR A 217 -11.55 -6.14 0.02
N LEU A 218 -10.35 -6.34 -0.52
CA LEU A 218 -9.54 -7.52 -0.28
C LEU A 218 -8.54 -7.29 0.86
N ARG A 219 -7.71 -6.25 0.73
CA ARG A 219 -6.68 -5.89 1.70
C ARG A 219 -6.11 -4.50 1.44
N ASP A 220 -5.31 -4.01 2.37
CA ASP A 220 -4.47 -2.84 2.12
C ASP A 220 -3.35 -3.17 1.12
N GLY A 221 -3.01 -2.19 0.29
CA GLY A 221 -1.91 -2.20 -0.66
C GLY A 221 -0.66 -1.55 -0.09
N GLU A 222 0.04 -0.79 -0.94
CA GLU A 222 1.30 -0.12 -0.58
C GLU A 222 1.11 1.33 -0.16
N ILE A 223 2.04 1.84 0.65
CA ILE A 223 2.16 3.28 0.89
C ILE A 223 2.81 3.88 -0.35
N LEU A 224 2.15 4.83 -0.99
CA LEU A 224 2.68 5.53 -2.17
C LEU A 224 3.52 6.73 -1.75
N ALA A 225 3.07 7.44 -0.72
CA ALA A 225 3.82 8.52 -0.10
C ALA A 225 3.45 8.64 1.38
N ALA A 226 4.42 9.03 2.20
CA ALA A 226 4.20 9.35 3.59
C ALA A 226 4.97 10.62 3.98
N THR A 227 4.42 11.36 4.92
CA THR A 227 5.08 12.46 5.60
C THR A 227 4.93 12.27 7.09
N PHE A 228 6.03 12.42 7.83
CA PHE A 228 6.03 12.44 9.29
C PHE A 228 6.63 13.76 9.78
N VAL A 229 5.98 14.41 10.73
CA VAL A 229 6.48 15.61 11.39
C VAL A 229 6.77 15.22 12.84
N ASN A 230 8.05 15.02 13.15
CA ASN A 230 8.52 14.72 14.50
C ASN A 230 9.20 15.96 15.08
N GLN A 231 8.65 16.49 16.17
CA GLN A 231 9.20 17.64 16.89
C GLN A 231 9.46 18.87 16.00
N GLY A 232 8.59 19.07 15.00
CA GLY A 232 8.69 20.16 14.02
C GLY A 232 9.58 19.89 12.81
N GLN A 233 10.36 18.80 12.81
CA GLN A 233 11.13 18.37 11.65
C GLN A 233 10.27 17.49 10.73
N LYS A 234 10.27 17.81 9.44
CA LYS A 234 9.49 17.10 8.41
C LYS A 234 10.35 16.05 7.71
N PHE A 235 9.88 14.80 7.73
CA PHE A 235 10.42 13.65 7.02
C PHE A 235 9.41 13.23 5.95
N GLN A 236 9.88 12.96 4.73
CA GLN A 236 9.01 12.60 3.61
C GLN A 236 9.59 11.41 2.88
N ALA A 237 8.72 10.51 2.43
CA ALA A 237 9.08 9.31 1.71
C ALA A 237 8.09 9.08 0.57
N ILE A 238 8.60 8.82 -0.63
CA ILE A 238 7.84 8.54 -1.85
C ILE A 238 8.29 7.18 -2.37
N ARG A 239 7.33 6.30 -2.64
CA ARG A 239 7.59 4.98 -3.19
C ARG A 239 7.98 5.08 -4.66
N PHE A 240 9.06 4.42 -5.04
CA PHE A 240 9.57 4.37 -6.41
C PHE A 240 9.95 2.93 -6.77
N GLU A 241 9.62 2.53 -8.00
CA GLU A 241 9.99 1.23 -8.56
C GLU A 241 11.43 1.30 -9.09
N ALA A 242 12.41 0.88 -8.28
CA ALA A 242 13.81 0.81 -8.68
C ALA A 242 14.13 -0.57 -9.28
N ASP A 243 15.29 -0.68 -9.95
CA ASP A 243 15.73 -1.92 -10.61
C ASP A 243 15.86 -3.12 -9.64
N ASN A 244 16.10 -2.85 -8.36
CA ASN A 244 16.21 -3.85 -7.30
C ASN A 244 14.89 -4.07 -6.52
N GLY A 245 13.79 -3.47 -7.00
CA GLY A 245 12.47 -3.54 -6.40
C GLY A 245 11.99 -2.19 -5.84
N PRO A 246 10.78 -2.17 -5.26
CA PRO A 246 10.22 -0.95 -4.69
C PRO A 246 11.04 -0.43 -3.51
N GLN A 247 11.37 0.86 -3.54
CA GLN A 247 12.07 1.56 -2.46
C GLN A 247 11.37 2.88 -2.13
N TYR A 248 11.74 3.47 -0.98
CA TYR A 248 11.25 4.78 -0.56
C TYR A 248 12.38 5.78 -0.60
N TYR A 249 12.13 6.95 -1.18
CA TYR A 249 13.08 8.04 -1.27
C TYR A 249 12.49 9.33 -0.72
N ALA A 250 13.34 10.17 -0.16
CA ALA A 250 13.01 11.56 0.07
C ALA A 250 12.71 12.26 -1.27
N PRO A 251 11.95 13.38 -1.26
CA PRO A 251 11.59 14.10 -2.48
C PRO A 251 12.76 14.58 -3.34
N ASP A 252 13.97 14.69 -2.75
CA ASP A 252 15.21 15.05 -3.45
C ASP A 252 16.01 13.84 -3.95
N GLY A 253 15.45 12.63 -3.86
CA GLY A 253 16.05 11.39 -4.34
C GLY A 253 17.03 10.75 -3.36
N ARG A 254 17.22 11.29 -2.16
CA ARG A 254 18.00 10.61 -1.11
C ARG A 254 17.22 9.43 -0.55
N HIS A 255 17.95 8.36 -0.27
CA HIS A 255 17.44 7.20 0.46
C HIS A 255 17.76 7.35 1.95
#